data_AF-A0A2U2DYV7-F1
#
_entry.id   AF-A0A2U2DYV7-F1
#
_cell.length_a   1.000
_cell.length_b   1.000
_cell.length_c   1.000
_cell.angle_alpha   90.00
_cell.angle_beta   90.00
_cell.angle_gamma   90.00
#
_symmetry.space_group_name_H-M   'P 1'
#
loop_
_entity.id
_entity.type
_entity.pdbx_description
1 polymer ?
#
loop_
_entity_poly.entity_id
_entity_poly.type
_entity_poly.pdbx_seq_one_letter_code
_entity_poly.pdbx_strand_id
1 'polypeptide(L)'
;MLMLASDRVQMRRDRRRANCHVRQIAMYVCHVALGISLSDIGQAFGRDRTTVSHACGVVEDRRDDPAFDDFVSALERISTSVFIQSGAIAHE
;
A
#
# COMPACT_ATOMS: atom_id res chain seq x y z
N MET A 1 -6.63 -37.67 12.12
CA MET A 1 -7.00 -37.27 10.75
C MET A 1 -7.64 -35.87 10.76
N LEU A 2 -6.84 -34.80 10.88
CA LEU A 2 -7.30 -33.40 10.71
C LEU A 2 -6.20 -32.40 10.27
N MET A 3 -4.95 -32.84 10.06
CA MET A 3 -3.81 -31.92 9.83
C MET A 3 -3.68 -31.38 8.40
N LEU A 4 -4.25 -32.06 7.39
CA LEU A 4 -4.16 -31.62 5.98
C LEU A 4 -5.04 -30.40 5.65
N ALA A 5 -6.11 -30.17 6.41
CA ALA A 5 -7.00 -29.03 6.22
C ALA A 5 -6.46 -27.74 6.88
N SER A 6 -5.80 -27.87 8.05
CA SER A 6 -5.20 -26.75 8.77
C SER A 6 -4.14 -26.02 7.96
N ASP A 7 -3.33 -26.77 7.20
CA ASP A 7 -2.22 -26.21 6.43
C ASP A 7 -2.72 -25.30 5.28
N ARG A 8 -3.82 -25.70 4.62
CA ARG A 8 -4.49 -24.90 3.58
C ARG A 8 -5.14 -23.64 4.15
N VAL A 9 -5.66 -23.69 5.38
CA VAL A 9 -6.24 -22.53 6.06
C VAL A 9 -5.15 -21.54 6.45
N GLN A 10 -4.01 -22.02 6.94
CA GLN A 10 -2.85 -21.19 7.29
C GLN A 10 -2.30 -20.46 6.06
N MET A 11 -2.04 -21.18 4.96
CA MET A 11 -1.53 -20.57 3.72
C MET A 11 -2.46 -19.48 3.17
N ARG A 12 -3.79 -19.66 3.25
CA ARG A 12 -4.77 -18.66 2.84
C ARG A 12 -4.74 -17.41 3.72
N ARG A 13 -4.54 -17.57 5.03
CA ARG A 13 -4.42 -16.45 5.97
C ARG A 13 -3.16 -15.64 5.70
N ASP A 14 -2.04 -16.31 5.49
CA ASP A 14 -0.76 -15.65 5.22
C ASP A 14 -0.82 -14.87 3.90
N ARG A 15 -1.42 -15.45 2.86
CA ARG A 15 -1.65 -14.73 1.60
C ARG A 15 -2.57 -13.53 1.75
N ARG A 16 -3.64 -13.64 2.55
CA ARG A 16 -4.53 -12.50 2.84
C ARG A 16 -3.81 -11.38 3.58
N ARG A 17 -2.95 -11.72 4.55
CA ARG A 17 -2.12 -10.76 5.28
C ARG A 17 -1.13 -10.07 4.36
N ALA A 18 -0.42 -10.81 3.52
CA ALA A 18 0.49 -10.26 2.52
C ALA A 18 -0.24 -9.30 1.56
N ASN A 19 -1.39 -9.71 1.01
CA ASN A 19 -2.18 -8.86 0.12
C ASN A 19 -2.74 -7.62 0.82
N CYS A 20 -3.07 -7.71 2.11
CA CYS A 20 -3.49 -6.56 2.90
C CYS A 20 -2.33 -5.58 3.06
N HIS A 21 -1.15 -6.08 3.39
CA HIS A 21 0.03 -5.28 3.59
C HIS A 21 0.45 -4.53 2.32
N VAL A 22 0.47 -5.23 1.18
CA VAL A 22 0.73 -4.60 -0.13
C VAL A 22 -0.27 -3.47 -0.42
N ARG A 23 -1.55 -3.67 -0.12
CA ARG A 23 -2.58 -2.65 -0.34
C ARG A 23 -2.37 -1.43 0.56
N GLN A 24 -2.00 -1.65 1.82
CA GLN A 24 -1.74 -0.55 2.75
C GLN A 24 -0.58 0.32 2.28
N ILE A 25 0.52 -0.30 1.84
CA ILE A 25 1.67 0.41 1.28
C ILE A 25 1.27 1.18 0.01
N ALA A 26 0.53 0.55 -0.90
CA ALA A 26 0.08 1.21 -2.13
C ALA A 26 -0.80 2.45 -1.83
N MET A 27 -1.75 2.32 -0.91
CA MET A 27 -2.59 3.42 -0.44
C MET A 27 -1.75 4.57 0.15
N TYR A 28 -0.77 4.24 1.00
CA TYR A 28 0.14 5.22 1.60
C TYR A 28 0.96 5.96 0.53
N VAL A 29 1.62 5.24 -0.37
CA VAL A 29 2.46 5.84 -1.41
C VAL A 29 1.63 6.72 -2.36
N CYS A 30 0.42 6.31 -2.75
CA CYS A 30 -0.49 7.14 -3.54
C CYS A 30 -0.84 8.45 -2.82
N HIS A 31 -1.04 8.42 -1.50
CA HIS A 31 -1.38 9.61 -0.74
C HIS A 31 -0.16 10.52 -0.53
N VAL A 32 0.94 9.95 -0.03
CA VAL A 32 2.12 10.70 0.44
C VAL A 32 3.01 11.13 -0.73
N ALA A 33 3.34 10.24 -1.66
CA ALA A 33 4.26 10.55 -2.75
C ALA A 33 3.58 11.24 -3.95
N LEU A 34 2.28 10.97 -4.18
CA LEU A 34 1.55 11.47 -5.34
C LEU A 34 0.47 12.51 -4.99
N GLY A 35 0.22 12.77 -3.69
CA GLY A 35 -0.73 13.79 -3.24
C GLY A 35 -2.20 13.48 -3.54
N ILE A 36 -2.55 12.22 -3.86
CA ILE A 36 -3.92 11.83 -4.19
C ILE A 36 -4.76 11.87 -2.90
N SER A 37 -6.01 12.38 -3.00
CA SER A 37 -6.89 12.46 -1.84
C SER A 37 -7.29 11.08 -1.31
N LEU A 38 -7.52 10.96 0.00
CA LEU A 38 -7.95 9.71 0.63
C LEU A 38 -9.28 9.17 0.05
N SER A 39 -10.16 10.08 -0.38
CA SER A 39 -11.44 9.73 -1.00
C SER A 39 -11.26 9.12 -2.38
N ASP A 40 -10.41 9.71 -3.23
CA ASP A 40 -10.14 9.20 -4.58
C ASP A 40 -9.42 7.86 -4.53
N ILE A 41 -8.46 7.70 -3.60
CA ILE A 41 -7.80 6.41 -3.33
C ILE A 41 -8.85 5.40 -2.84
N GLY A 42 -9.72 5.79 -1.91
CA GLY A 42 -10.80 4.94 -1.43
C GLY A 42 -11.67 4.42 -2.57
N GLN A 43 -12.14 5.32 -3.43
CA GLN A 43 -12.93 4.98 -4.61
C GLN A 43 -12.17 4.03 -5.55
N ALA A 44 -10.91 4.31 -5.88
CA ALA A 44 -10.09 3.49 -6.76
C ALA A 44 -9.88 2.06 -6.23
N PHE A 45 -9.78 1.90 -4.91
CA PHE A 45 -9.64 0.61 -4.25
C PHE A 45 -10.98 -0.05 -3.84
N GLY A 46 -12.11 0.60 -4.09
CA GLY A 46 -13.44 0.15 -3.66
C GLY A 46 -13.58 0.08 -2.13
N ARG A 47 -12.99 1.04 -1.42
CA ARG A 47 -12.95 1.14 0.05
C ARG A 47 -13.37 2.51 0.54
N ASP A 48 -13.78 2.59 1.80
CA ASP A 48 -14.06 3.88 2.43
C ASP A 48 -12.76 4.67 2.67
N ARG A 49 -12.85 6.01 2.62
CA ARG A 49 -11.70 6.91 2.89
C ARG A 49 -11.05 6.65 4.26
N THR A 50 -11.81 6.21 5.25
CA THR A 50 -11.29 5.85 6.59
C THR A 50 -10.44 4.59 6.55
N THR A 51 -10.70 3.66 5.62
CA THR A 51 -9.83 2.50 5.39
C THR A 51 -8.47 2.94 4.86
N VAL A 52 -8.45 3.94 3.97
CA VAL A 52 -7.21 4.52 3.45
C VAL A 52 -6.47 5.26 4.55
N SER A 53 -7.16 6.09 5.33
CA SER A 53 -6.57 6.77 6.49
C SER A 53 -5.96 5.78 7.49
N HIS A 54 -6.67 4.70 7.80
CA HIS A 54 -6.15 3.64 8.67
C HIS A 54 -4.94 2.94 8.06
N ALA A 55 -4.97 2.64 6.76
CA ALA A 55 -3.82 2.08 6.05
C ALA A 55 -2.59 2.98 6.13
N CYS A 56 -2.76 4.30 5.97
CA CYS A 56 -1.67 5.24 6.11
C CYS A 56 -1.08 5.22 7.52
N GLY A 57 -1.92 5.24 8.56
CA GLY A 57 -1.46 5.13 9.95
C GLY A 57 -0.69 3.83 10.21
N VAL A 58 -1.19 2.69 9.73
CA VAL A 58 -0.49 1.39 9.88
C VAL A 58 0.88 1.38 9.20
N VAL A 59 1.04 2.05 8.06
CA VAL A 59 2.34 2.15 7.39
C VAL A 59 3.25 3.08 8.18
N GLU A 60 2.76 4.25 8.61
CA GLU A 60 3.52 5.23 9.38
C GLU A 60 4.04 4.65 10.70
N ASP A 61 3.17 3.98 11.47
CA ASP A 61 3.53 3.32 12.73
C ASP A 61 4.63 2.25 12.53
N ARG A 62 4.73 1.68 11.32
CA ARG A 62 5.75 0.67 10.99
C ARG A 62 7.06 1.28 10.49
N ARG A 63 7.10 2.55 10.09
CA ARG A 63 8.32 3.23 9.65
C ARG A 63 9.34 3.43 10.80
N ASP A 64 8.96 3.12 12.04
CA ASP A 64 9.90 2.99 13.17
C ASP A 64 10.94 1.86 12.96
N ASP A 65 10.67 0.89 12.08
CA ASP A 65 11.64 -0.12 11.64
C ASP A 65 12.48 0.41 10.46
N PRO A 66 13.80 0.63 10.63
CA PRO A 66 14.65 1.19 9.58
C PRO A 66 14.62 0.42 8.26
N ALA A 67 14.54 -0.92 8.31
CA ALA A 67 14.52 -1.72 7.09
C ALA A 67 13.22 -1.54 6.31
N PHE A 68 12.11 -1.33 7.03
CA PHE A 68 10.82 -1.03 6.42
C PHE A 68 10.77 0.42 5.90
N ASP A 69 11.33 1.37 6.65
CA ASP A 69 11.43 2.77 6.25
C ASP A 69 12.22 2.93 4.95
N ASP A 70 13.38 2.28 4.84
CA ASP A 70 14.20 2.27 3.62
C ASP A 70 13.43 1.72 2.42
N PHE A 71 12.65 0.65 2.63
CA PHE A 71 11.82 0.03 1.61
C PHE A 71 10.71 0.98 1.12
N VAL A 72 9.96 1.58 2.04
CA VAL A 72 8.90 2.54 1.68
C VAL A 72 9.49 3.77 1.01
N SER A 73 10.59 4.30 1.52
CA SER A 73 11.32 5.44 0.93
C SER A 73 11.81 5.15 -0.49
N ALA A 74 12.19 3.90 -0.81
CA ALA A 74 12.51 3.50 -2.18
C ALA A 74 11.28 3.55 -3.09
N LEU A 75 10.12 3.06 -2.63
CA LEU A 75 8.88 3.09 -3.40
C LEU A 75 8.37 4.50 -3.64
N GLU A 76 8.46 5.39 -2.65
CA GLU A 76 8.12 6.82 -2.80
C GLU A 76 8.96 7.46 -3.91
N ARG A 77 10.30 7.31 -3.85
CA ARG A 77 11.22 7.84 -4.86
C ARG A 77 10.92 7.32 -6.26
N ILE A 78 10.71 6.00 -6.40
CA ILE A 78 10.39 5.38 -7.68
C ILE A 78 9.07 5.93 -8.22
N SER A 79 8.03 5.98 -7.38
CA SER A 79 6.70 6.46 -7.79
C SER A 79 6.79 7.90 -8.27
N THR A 80 7.38 8.80 -7.49
CA THR A 80 7.57 10.19 -7.89
C THR A 80 8.36 10.31 -9.21
N SER A 81 9.44 9.53 -9.39
CA SER A 81 10.21 9.57 -10.64
C SER A 81 9.40 9.14 -11.87
N VAL A 82 8.61 8.06 -11.76
CA VAL A 82 7.80 7.52 -12.85
C VAL A 82 6.64 8.46 -13.20
N PHE A 83 5.98 9.02 -12.20
CA PHE A 83 4.81 9.87 -12.42
C PHE A 83 5.17 11.30 -12.82
N ILE A 84 6.33 11.84 -12.42
CA ILE A 84 6.86 13.11 -12.97
C ILE A 84 7.11 12.98 -14.47
N GLN A 85 7.68 11.85 -14.93
CA GLN A 85 7.87 11.61 -16.36
C GLN A 85 6.55 11.47 -17.13
N SER A 86 5.49 10.99 -16.48
CA SER A 86 4.17 10.84 -17.10
C SER A 86 3.39 12.16 -17.16
N GLY A 87 3.56 13.04 -16.17
CA GLY A 87 3.00 14.40 -16.19
C GLY A 87 3.60 15.29 -17.28
N ALA A 88 4.84 15.04 -17.70
CA ALA A 88 5.47 15.73 -18.82
C ALA A 88 4.86 15.37 -20.20
N ILE A 89 4.18 14.22 -20.31
CA ILE A 89 3.53 13.74 -21.55
C ILE A 89 2.07 14.24 -21.66
N ALA A 90 1.48 14.70 -20.56
CA ALA A 90 0.08 15.18 -20.53
C ALA A 90 -0.09 16.67 -20.92
N HIS A 91 1.00 17.35 -21.27
CA HIS A 91 1.02 18.76 -21.71
C HIS A 91 1.55 18.91 -23.15
N GLU A 92 1.02 18.14 -24.10
CA GLU A 92 1.09 18.42 -25.54
C GLU A 92 -0.32 18.40 -26.17
#